data_AF-A0A973ADC6-F1
#
_entry.id   AF-A0A973ADC6-F1
#
_cell.length_a   1.000
_cell.length_b   1.000
_cell.length_c   1.000
_cell.angle_alpha   90.00
_cell.angle_beta   90.00
_cell.angle_gamma   90.00
#
_symmetry.space_group_name_H-M   'P 1'
#
loop_
_entity.id
_entity.type
_entity.pdbx_description
1 polymer ?
#
loop_
_entity_poly.entity_id
_entity_poly.type
_entity_poly.pdbx_seq_one_letter_code
_entity_poly.pdbx_strand_id
1 'polypeptide(L)'
;MINRRHIRVKVMQSVYALLKSKSDNLDKEEKFLYASIDKMYDLYALMLRLFVEVRNLEKKHIQISQKKHLATAEELKPNSK
;
A
#
# COMPACT_ATOMS: atom_id res chain seq x y z
N MET A 1 0.21 -9.20 -5.39
CA MET A 1 0.18 -10.67 -5.38
C MET A 1 1.56 -11.17 -5.01
N ILE A 2 1.68 -11.95 -3.93
CA ILE A 2 2.99 -12.39 -3.44
C ILE A 2 3.49 -13.56 -4.29
N ASN A 3 4.30 -13.24 -5.29
CA ASN A 3 4.95 -14.27 -6.12
C ASN A 3 6.20 -14.83 -5.43
N ARG A 4 6.60 -16.06 -5.80
CA ARG A 4 7.83 -16.75 -5.32
C ARG A 4 9.10 -15.87 -5.39
N ARG A 5 9.18 -14.96 -6.37
CA ARG A 5 10.26 -13.97 -6.48
C ARG A 5 10.35 -13.06 -5.24
N HIS A 6 9.22 -12.56 -4.74
CA HIS A 6 9.22 -11.67 -3.58
C HIS A 6 9.67 -12.38 -2.30
N ILE A 7 9.30 -13.66 -2.14
CA ILE A 7 9.75 -14.49 -1.02
C ILE A 7 11.28 -14.64 -1.07
N ARG A 8 11.85 -14.96 -2.25
CA ARG A 8 13.32 -15.05 -2.40
C ARG A 8 14.02 -13.74 -2.08
N VAL A 9 13.50 -12.61 -2.57
CA VAL A 9 14.06 -11.29 -2.27
C VAL A 9 14.02 -11.01 -0.76
N LYS A 10 12.92 -11.36 -0.09
CA LYS A 10 12.80 -11.20 1.37
C LYS A 10 13.78 -12.05 2.15
N VAL A 11 13.92 -13.33 1.79
CA VAL A 11 14.91 -14.23 2.40
C VAL A 11 16.32 -13.66 2.21
N MET A 12 16.68 -13.21 1.01
CA MET A 12 18.00 -12.61 0.75
C MET A 12 18.23 -11.32 1.56
N GLN A 13 17.19 -10.48 1.73
CA GLN A 13 17.26 -9.29 2.58
C GLN A 13 17.52 -9.64 4.05
N SER A 14 16.82 -10.64 4.59
CA SER A 14 17.02 -11.11 5.97
C SER A 14 18.42 -11.71 6.16
N VAL A 15 18.89 -12.55 5.24
CA VAL A 15 20.25 -13.11 5.27
C VAL A 15 21.30 -12.00 5.21
N TYR A 16 21.11 -11.00 4.35
CA TYR A 16 22.03 -9.85 4.28
C TYR A 16 22.07 -9.04 5.59
N ALA A 17 20.91 -8.79 6.20
CA ALA A 17 20.82 -8.07 7.47
C ALA A 17 21.50 -8.84 8.61
N LEU A 18 21.29 -10.15 8.69
CA LEU A 18 21.95 -11.06 9.63
C LEU A 18 23.48 -10.96 9.51
N LEU A 19 24.02 -11.16 8.30
CA LEU A 19 25.45 -11.08 8.02
C LEU A 19 26.05 -9.71 8.40
N LYS A 20 25.33 -8.62 8.13
CA LYS A 20 25.77 -7.27 8.46
C LYS A 20 25.74 -6.99 9.96
N SER A 21 24.76 -7.54 10.68
CA SER A 21 24.59 -7.33 12.12
C SER A 21 25.67 -8.00 12.98
N LYS A 22 26.42 -8.97 12.42
CA LYS A 22 27.36 -9.85 13.16
C LYS A 22 26.74 -10.45 14.44
N SER A 23 25.41 -10.60 14.47
CA SER A 23 24.67 -11.16 15.58
C SER A 23 24.23 -12.57 15.20
N ASP A 24 24.42 -13.54 16.08
CA ASP A 24 24.03 -14.94 15.86
C ASP A 24 22.60 -15.23 16.34
N ASN A 25 21.78 -14.20 16.56
CA ASN A 25 20.42 -14.37 17.07
C ASN A 25 19.45 -14.70 15.93
N LEU A 26 19.47 -15.97 15.51
CA LEU A 26 18.63 -16.49 14.44
C LEU A 26 17.13 -16.41 14.76
N ASP A 27 16.72 -16.68 16.00
CA ASP A 27 15.31 -16.65 16.43
C ASP A 27 14.67 -15.26 16.20
N LYS A 28 15.45 -14.21 16.44
CA LYS A 28 15.00 -12.83 16.20
C LYS A 28 14.83 -12.54 14.72
N GLU A 29 15.77 -12.97 13.89
CA GLU A 29 15.73 -12.75 12.44
C GLU A 29 14.61 -13.57 11.77
N GLU A 30 14.34 -14.77 12.26
CA GLU A 30 13.21 -15.58 11.80
C GLU A 30 11.87 -14.89 12.09
N LYS A 31 11.67 -14.41 13.33
CA LYS A 31 10.48 -13.64 13.69
C LYS A 31 10.33 -12.37 12.83
N PHE A 32 11.43 -11.70 12.55
CA PHE A 32 11.44 -10.53 11.67
C PHE A 32 11.05 -10.88 10.23
N LEU A 33 11.57 -11.99 9.69
CA LEU A 33 11.24 -12.47 8.35
C LEU A 33 9.74 -12.75 8.22
N TYR A 34 9.15 -13.51 9.16
CA TYR A 34 7.72 -13.80 9.16
C TYR A 34 6.88 -12.53 9.24
N ALA A 35 7.19 -11.64 10.19
CA ALA A 35 6.49 -10.36 10.30
C ALA A 35 6.61 -9.51 9.03
N SER A 36 7.75 -9.58 8.32
CA SER A 36 7.93 -8.86 7.06
C SER A 36 7.12 -9.47 5.90
N ILE A 37 6.89 -10.79 5.90
CA ILE A 37 6.04 -11.46 4.92
C ILE A 37 4.58 -11.09 5.15
N ASP A 38 4.13 -11.08 6.41
CA ASP A 38 2.75 -10.70 6.78
C ASP A 38 2.44 -9.26 6.38
N LYS A 39 3.35 -8.31 6.67
CA LYS A 39 3.21 -6.91 6.22
C LYS A 39 3.09 -6.77 4.70
N MET A 40 3.74 -7.66 3.96
CA MET A 40 3.67 -7.68 2.51
C MET A 40 2.28 -8.11 2.02
N TYR A 41 1.61 -9.00 2.76
CA TYR A 41 0.23 -9.40 2.49
C TYR A 41 -0.74 -8.26 2.79
N ASP A 42 -0.56 -7.56 3.92
CA ASP A 42 -1.33 -6.36 4.25
C ASP A 42 -1.19 -5.29 3.17
N LEU A 43 0.04 -5.06 2.68
CA LEU A 43 0.29 -4.13 1.59
C LEU A 43 -0.47 -4.52 0.32
N TYR A 44 -0.57 -5.82 0.02
CA TYR A 44 -1.34 -6.29 -1.13
C TYR A 44 -2.83 -6.00 -0.97
N ALA A 45 -3.41 -6.24 0.22
CA ALA A 45 -4.80 -5.88 0.50
C ALA A 45 -5.02 -4.36 0.40
N LEU A 46 -4.08 -3.57 0.90
CA LEU A 46 -4.11 -2.10 0.77
C LEU A 46 -4.04 -1.64 -0.69
N MET A 47 -3.23 -2.28 -1.54
CA MET A 47 -3.19 -1.96 -2.97
C MET A 47 -4.53 -2.23 -3.66
N LEU A 48 -5.24 -3.28 -3.29
CA LEU A 48 -6.59 -3.54 -3.82
C LEU A 48 -7.59 -2.48 -3.33
N ARG A 49 -7.52 -2.14 -2.04
CA ARG A 49 -8.39 -1.13 -1.44
C ARG A 49 -8.13 0.27 -1.99
N LEU A 50 -6.90 0.57 -2.41
CA LEU A 50 -6.50 1.87 -2.97
C LEU A 50 -7.43 2.31 -4.10
N PHE A 51 -7.80 1.41 -5.02
CA PHE A 51 -8.69 1.75 -6.14
C PHE A 51 -10.07 2.21 -5.68
N VAL A 52 -10.61 1.59 -4.63
CA VAL A 52 -11.90 1.97 -4.03
C VAL A 52 -11.78 3.33 -3.36
N GLU A 53 -10.70 3.56 -2.62
CA GLU A 53 -10.47 4.84 -1.94
C GLU A 53 -10.23 5.99 -2.92
N VAL A 54 -9.54 5.75 -4.04
CA VAL A 54 -9.37 6.75 -5.12
C VAL A 54 -10.72 7.17 -5.70
N ARG A 55 -11.62 6.21 -5.97
CA ARG A 55 -12.98 6.52 -6.43
C ARG A 55 -13.77 7.30 -5.38
N ASN A 56 -13.65 6.92 -4.11
CA ASN A 56 -14.34 7.62 -3.03
C ASN A 56 -13.82 9.06 -2.86
N LEU A 57 -12.52 9.28 -3.07
CA LEU A 57 -11.90 10.60 -3.04
C LEU A 57 -12.45 11.48 -4.16
N GLU A 58 -12.53 10.96 -5.39
CA GLU A 58 -13.10 11.68 -6.53
C GLU A 58 -14.56 12.09 -6.27
N LYS A 59 -15.40 11.20 -5.73
CA LYS A 59 -16.77 11.53 -5.34
C LYS A 59 -16.84 12.66 -4.31
N LYS A 60 -15.97 12.61 -3.29
CA LYS A 60 -15.88 13.68 -2.28
C LYS A 60 -15.41 14.99 -2.91
N HIS A 61 -14.44 14.93 -3.81
CA HIS A 61 -13.93 16.09 -4.52
C HIS A 61 -15.02 16.78 -5.35
N ILE A 62 -15.82 16.01 -6.11
CA ILE A 62 -16.96 16.55 -6.85
C ILE A 62 -17.97 17.23 -5.93
N GLN A 63 -18.34 16.60 -4.81
CA GLN A 63 -19.28 17.18 -3.84
C GLN A 63 -18.80 18.51 -3.25
N ILE A 64 -17.49 18.64 -3.02
CA ILE A 64 -16.89 19.88 -2.51
C ILE A 64 -16.83 20.94 -3.62
N SER A 65 -16.43 20.55 -4.82
CA SER A 65 -16.33 21.41 -5.99
C SER A 65 -17.67 22.06 -6.37
N GLN A 66 -18.78 21.30 -6.30
CA GLN A 66 -20.14 21.83 -6.51
C GLN A 66 -20.56 22.91 -5.51
N LYS A 67 -19.98 22.91 -4.30
CA LYS A 67 -20.31 23.87 -3.23
C LYS A 67 -19.45 25.15 -3.29
N LYS A 68 -18.57 25.29 -4.28
CA LYS A 68 -17.77 26.51 -4.44
C LYS A 68 -18.67 27.71 -4.74
N HIS A 69 -18.37 28.86 -4.11
CA HIS A 69 -19.10 30.10 -4.34
C HIS A 69 -18.98 30.64 -5.77
N LEU A 70 -17.91 30.28 -6.47
CA LEU A 70 -17.65 30.60 -7.88
C LEU A 70 -17.42 29.31 -8.68
N ALA A 71 -18.33 28.35 -8.55
CA ALA A 71 -18.26 27.10 -9.30
C ALA A 71 -18.37 27.36 -10.82
N THR A 72 -17.53 26.70 -11.62
CA THR A 72 -17.66 26.74 -13.08
C THR A 72 -18.84 25.87 -13.54
N ALA A 73 -19.32 26.09 -14.78
CA ALA A 73 -20.45 25.33 -15.33
C ALA A 73 -20.20 23.80 -15.36
N GLU A 74 -18.94 23.40 -15.56
CA GLU A 74 -18.50 22.00 -15.54
C GLU A 74 -18.51 21.40 -14.12
N GLU A 75 -18.25 22.21 -13.09
CA GLU A 75 -18.33 21.78 -11.69
C GLU A 75 -19.78 21.66 -11.19
N LEU A 76 -20.69 22.50 -11.70
CA LEU A 76 -22.13 22.44 -11.41
C LEU A 76 -22.81 21.24 -12.10
N LYS A 77 -22.32 20.84 -13.28
CA LYS A 77 -22.81 19.67 -14.04
C LYS A 77 -21.66 18.68 -14.31
N PRO A 78 -21.12 18.03 -13.28
CA PRO A 78 -20.03 17.09 -13.47
C PRO A 78 -20.51 15.85 -14.22
N ASN A 79 -19.67 15.31 -15.09
CA ASN A 79 -19.95 14.07 -15.79
C ASN A 79 -19.88 12.90 -14.80
N SER A 80 -21.02 12.22 -14.60
CA SER A 80 -21.18 11.17 -13.59
C SER A 80 -20.89 9.75 -14.11
N LYS A 81 -20.33 9.63 -15.32
CA LYS A 81 -19.97 8.35 -15.95
C LYS A 81 -18.60 7.84 -15.52
#